data_AF-A0A9W4TAF5-F1
#
_entry.id   AF-A0A9W4TAF5-F1
#
_cell.length_a   1.000
_cell.length_b   1.000
_cell.length_c   1.000
_cell.angle_alpha   90.00
_cell.angle_beta   90.00
_cell.angle_gamma   90.00
#
_symmetry.space_group_name_H-M   'P 1'
#
loop_
_entity.id
_entity.type
_entity.pdbx_description
1 polymer ?
#
loop_
_entity_poly.entity_id
_entity_poly.type
_entity_poly.pdbx_seq_one_letter_code
_entity_poly.pdbx_strand_id
1 'polypeptide(L)'
;MEAFSFISPKVFEELIAQYTNSLKNRNKYNIHLIDQNTYDDIKKFLLGNDHVVHISFKNRITDAKNNVNKNIRSLPVLIKENMYKVFCLAHTEVSNKKIASTYEKLRNEWCNINKKLVELFCENCSICAICENRKF
;
A
#
# COMPACT_ATOMS: atom_id res chain seq x y z
N MET A 1 -16.01 1.08 -12.39
CA MET A 1 -15.11 0.43 -11.41
C MET A 1 -15.87 -0.79 -10.89
N GLU A 2 -15.34 -2.00 -11.08
CA GLU A 2 -15.99 -3.21 -10.56
C GLU A 2 -16.02 -3.14 -9.03
N ALA A 3 -17.20 -3.33 -8.45
CA ALA A 3 -17.38 -3.34 -7.00
C ALA A 3 -17.15 -4.75 -6.48
N PHE A 4 -16.27 -4.88 -5.48
CA PHE A 4 -16.08 -6.14 -4.76
C PHE A 4 -17.18 -6.30 -3.71
N SER A 5 -17.72 -7.50 -3.56
CA SER A 5 -18.88 -7.77 -2.68
C SER A 5 -18.61 -7.55 -1.18
N PHE A 6 -17.33 -7.50 -0.78
CA PHE A 6 -16.92 -7.41 0.61
C PHE A 6 -16.54 -6.01 1.08
N ILE A 7 -16.33 -5.07 0.16
CA ILE A 7 -16.06 -3.65 0.47
C ILE A 7 -16.32 -2.78 -0.77
N SER A 8 -17.11 -1.71 -0.58
CA SER A 8 -17.41 -0.79 -1.68
C SER A 8 -16.28 0.22 -1.89
N PRO A 9 -16.15 0.81 -3.10
CA PRO A 9 -15.19 1.89 -3.35
C PRO A 9 -15.37 3.08 -2.39
N LYS A 10 -16.62 3.45 -2.11
CA LYS A 10 -16.96 4.54 -1.18
C LYS A 10 -16.44 4.28 0.23
N VAL A 11 -16.68 3.07 0.76
CA VAL A 11 -16.16 2.70 2.09
C VAL A 11 -14.63 2.76 2.07
N PHE A 12 -13.98 2.25 1.03
CA PHE A 12 -12.52 2.32 0.91
C PHE A 12 -11.98 3.77 0.90
N GLU A 13 -12.65 4.68 0.20
CA GLU A 13 -12.30 6.11 0.21
C GLU A 13 -12.42 6.72 1.60
N GLU A 14 -13.47 6.37 2.35
CA GLU A 14 -13.63 6.78 3.75
C GLU A 14 -12.50 6.24 4.63
N LEU A 15 -12.03 5.01 4.42
CA LEU A 15 -10.87 4.45 5.14
C LEU A 15 -9.59 5.21 4.85
N ILE A 16 -9.36 5.59 3.58
CA ILE A 16 -8.21 6.39 3.18
C ILE A 16 -8.26 7.76 3.86
N ALA A 17 -9.44 8.39 3.93
CA ALA A 17 -9.63 9.66 4.62
C ALA A 17 -9.37 9.53 6.14
N GLN A 18 -9.91 8.49 6.77
CA GLN A 18 -9.68 8.19 8.20
C GLN A 18 -8.19 7.98 8.50
N TYR A 19 -7.52 7.14 7.69
CA TYR A 19 -6.09 6.90 7.80
C TYR A 19 -5.30 8.21 7.65
N THR A 20 -5.62 9.02 6.64
CA THR A 20 -4.98 10.32 6.40
C THR A 20 -5.14 11.27 7.59
N ASN A 21 -6.34 11.35 8.16
CA ASN A 21 -6.62 12.18 9.33
C ASN A 21 -5.90 11.69 10.60
N SER A 22 -5.61 10.39 10.71
CA SER A 22 -4.84 9.83 11.83
C SER A 22 -3.36 10.20 11.80
N LEU A 23 -2.84 10.70 10.66
CA LEU A 23 -1.44 11.06 10.50
C LEU A 23 -1.16 12.39 11.20
N LYS A 24 -0.48 12.33 12.36
CA LYS A 24 -0.07 13.50 13.17
C LYS A 24 0.80 14.51 12.42
N ASN A 25 1.38 14.16 11.27
CA ASN A 25 2.31 15.02 10.52
C ASN A 25 2.14 14.79 9.01
N ARG A 26 1.25 15.56 8.37
CA ARG A 26 0.81 15.35 6.96
C ARG A 26 1.99 15.27 5.97
N ASN A 27 3.06 16.04 6.21
CA ASN A 27 4.21 16.12 5.29
C ASN A 27 5.21 14.96 5.38
N LYS A 28 5.20 14.14 6.44
CA LYS A 28 6.24 13.11 6.68
C LYS A 28 5.79 11.67 6.39
N TYR A 29 4.48 11.44 6.21
CA TYR A 29 3.89 10.09 6.07
C TYR A 29 3.17 9.86 4.73
N ASN A 30 3.23 10.82 3.80
CA ASN A 30 2.58 10.75 2.48
C ASN A 30 3.28 9.84 1.45
N ILE A 31 4.38 9.16 1.81
CA ILE A 31 5.00 8.19 0.89
C ILE A 31 4.06 7.02 0.54
N HIS A 32 3.04 6.76 1.37
CA HIS A 32 2.10 5.66 1.23
C HIS A 32 0.83 6.02 0.45
N LEU A 33 0.61 7.29 0.13
CA LEU A 33 -0.60 7.81 -0.54
C LEU A 33 -0.20 8.76 -1.68
N ILE A 34 0.62 8.25 -2.60
CA ILE A 34 1.04 9.01 -3.78
C ILE A 34 -0.12 9.03 -4.77
N ASP A 35 -0.65 10.21 -5.07
CA ASP A 35 -1.64 10.39 -6.14
C ASP A 35 -0.98 10.39 -7.53
N GLN A 36 -1.80 10.19 -8.56
CA GLN A 36 -1.34 10.12 -9.95
C GLN A 36 -0.53 11.36 -10.37
N ASN A 37 -0.96 12.57 -9.99
CA ASN A 37 -0.26 13.81 -10.36
C ASN A 37 1.15 13.85 -9.75
N THR A 38 1.25 13.50 -8.47
CA THR A 38 2.53 13.41 -7.74
C THR A 38 3.42 12.33 -8.36
N TYR A 39 2.85 11.17 -8.72
CA TYR A 39 3.58 10.11 -9.40
C TYR A 39 4.13 10.58 -10.75
N ASP A 40 3.31 11.25 -11.57
CA ASP A 40 3.70 11.75 -12.89
C ASP A 40 4.80 12.81 -12.79
N ASP A 41 4.73 13.70 -11.81
CA ASP A 41 5.75 14.73 -11.58
C ASP A 41 7.08 14.11 -11.11
N ILE A 42 7.03 13.10 -10.23
CA ILE A 42 8.21 12.32 -9.85
C ILE A 42 8.78 11.60 -11.08
N LYS A 43 7.94 10.96 -11.88
CA LYS A 43 8.35 10.23 -13.09
C LYS A 43 9.00 11.16 -14.11
N LYS A 44 8.47 12.37 -14.32
CA LYS A 44 9.10 13.40 -15.17
C LYS A 44 10.49 13.79 -14.66
N PHE A 45 10.61 14.03 -13.35
CA PHE A 45 11.90 14.36 -12.72
C PHE A 45 12.92 13.21 -12.84
N LEU A 46 12.46 11.96 -12.79
CA LEU A 46 13.27 10.75 -12.95
C LEU A 46 13.48 10.32 -14.42
N LEU A 47 13.17 11.18 -15.40
CA LEU A 47 13.30 10.90 -16.84
C LEU A 47 12.55 9.64 -17.31
N GLY A 48 11.38 9.36 -16.74
CA GLY A 48 10.51 8.26 -17.18
C GLY A 48 10.81 6.89 -16.55
N ASN A 49 11.76 6.79 -15.62
CA ASN A 49 11.96 5.56 -14.85
C ASN A 49 10.77 5.30 -13.91
N ASP A 50 10.04 4.23 -14.16
CA ASP A 50 8.85 3.81 -13.39
C ASP A 50 9.18 3.27 -11.99
N HIS A 51 10.46 3.03 -11.75
CA HIS A 51 10.98 2.51 -10.49
C HIS A 51 11.43 3.67 -9.60
N VAL A 52 10.54 4.11 -8.70
CA VAL A 52 10.98 4.95 -7.59
C VAL A 52 11.86 4.09 -6.69
N VAL A 53 13.18 4.27 -6.83
CA VAL A 53 14.16 3.60 -5.98
C VAL A 53 13.92 4.07 -4.54
N HIS A 54 13.47 3.15 -3.69
CA HIS A 54 13.46 3.36 -2.25
C HIS A 54 14.90 3.50 -1.77
N ILE A 55 15.41 4.73 -1.75
CA ILE A 55 16.56 5.04 -0.90
C ILE A 55 16.00 5.09 0.51
N SER A 56 16.05 3.94 1.21
CA SER A 56 15.87 3.88 2.65
C SER A 56 16.69 5.01 3.29
N PHE A 57 16.01 6.02 3.82
CA PHE A 57 16.69 7.17 4.46
C PHE A 57 17.55 6.74 5.64
N LYS A 58 17.33 5.52 6.19
CA LYS A 58 18.11 4.99 7.31
C LYS A 58 19.53 4.52 6.93
N ASN A 59 19.83 4.28 5.65
CA ASN A 59 21.09 3.65 5.25
C ASN A 59 21.92 4.48 4.25
N ARG A 60 21.72 5.79 4.18
CA ARG A 60 22.31 6.66 3.15
C ARG A 60 23.84 6.74 3.10
N ILE A 61 24.56 6.30 4.13
CA ILE A 61 26.04 6.42 4.15
C ILE A 61 26.74 5.06 4.23
N THR A 62 26.12 4.05 4.86
CA THR A 62 26.77 2.75 5.09
C THR A 62 26.47 1.71 4.01
N ASP A 63 25.28 1.72 3.40
CA ASP A 63 24.91 0.71 2.38
C ASP A 63 25.36 1.10 0.98
N ALA A 64 25.47 2.40 0.69
CA ALA A 64 25.96 2.90 -0.59
C ALA A 64 27.42 2.51 -0.86
N LYS A 65 28.22 2.27 0.20
CA LYS A 65 29.61 1.78 0.08
C LYS A 65 29.72 0.25 -0.05
N ASN A 66 28.70 -0.51 0.37
CA ASN A 66 28.83 -1.96 0.60
C ASN A 66 27.94 -2.87 -0.27
N ASN A 67 26.92 -2.35 -0.97
CA ASN A 67 25.96 -3.19 -1.70
C ASN A 67 25.80 -2.79 -3.17
N VAL A 68 26.84 -2.95 -3.98
CA VAL A 68 26.74 -2.85 -5.45
C VAL A 68 25.94 -4.02 -6.07
N ASN A 69 25.56 -5.06 -5.29
CA ASN A 69 25.03 -6.30 -5.88
C ASN A 69 23.98 -7.07 -5.05
N LYS A 70 23.13 -6.40 -4.26
CA LYS A 70 21.94 -7.05 -3.68
C LYS A 70 20.70 -6.61 -4.44
N ASN A 71 20.14 -7.52 -5.24
CA ASN A 71 18.80 -7.48 -5.87
C ASN A 71 17.94 -6.33 -5.35
N ILE A 72 18.12 -5.14 -5.93
CA ILE A 72 17.24 -4.00 -5.67
C ILE A 72 15.95 -4.37 -6.36
N ARG A 73 15.01 -5.00 -5.63
CA ARG A 73 13.67 -5.25 -6.15
C ARG A 73 13.03 -3.90 -6.42
N SER A 74 13.01 -3.50 -7.69
CA SER A 74 12.40 -2.27 -8.15
C SER A 74 10.88 -2.46 -8.23
N LEU A 75 10.23 -2.55 -7.07
CA LEU A 75 8.77 -2.67 -7.03
C LEU A 75 8.12 -1.37 -7.51
N PRO A 76 7.03 -1.44 -8.29
CA PRO A 76 6.26 -0.27 -8.69
C PRO A 76 5.67 0.46 -7.49
N VAL A 77 5.42 1.76 -7.66
CA VAL A 77 4.66 2.57 -6.69
C VAL A 77 3.19 2.25 -6.83
N LEU A 78 2.54 1.91 -5.71
CA LEU A 78 1.09 1.82 -5.68
C LEU A 78 0.49 3.22 -5.58
N ILE A 79 -0.10 3.65 -6.69
CA ILE A 79 -0.80 4.93 -6.82
C ILE A 79 -2.14 4.85 -6.10
N LYS A 80 -2.50 5.92 -5.38
CA LYS A 80 -3.72 6.03 -4.56
C LYS A 80 -4.97 5.61 -5.31
N GLU A 81 -5.13 6.10 -6.53
CA GLU A 81 -6.27 5.83 -7.40
C GLU A 81 -6.42 4.34 -7.75
N ASN A 82 -5.32 3.58 -7.74
CA ASN A 82 -5.30 2.14 -8.01
C ASN A 82 -5.43 1.28 -6.75
N MET A 83 -5.32 1.87 -5.55
CA MET A 83 -5.27 1.12 -4.29
C MET A 83 -6.48 0.24 -4.06
N TYR A 84 -7.69 0.74 -4.35
CA TYR A 84 -8.93 -0.04 -4.12
C TYR A 84 -8.89 -1.38 -4.86
N LYS A 85 -8.61 -1.34 -6.16
CA LYS A 85 -8.58 -2.53 -7.01
C LYS A 85 -7.47 -3.47 -6.55
N VAL A 86 -6.27 -2.95 -6.30
CA VAL A 86 -5.10 -3.74 -5.89
C VAL A 86 -5.31 -4.41 -4.55
N PHE A 87 -5.86 -3.70 -3.55
CA PHE A 87 -6.16 -4.27 -2.23
C PHE A 87 -7.21 -5.37 -2.33
N CYS A 88 -8.29 -5.14 -3.07
CA CYS A 88 -9.36 -6.13 -3.21
C CYS A 88 -8.90 -7.40 -3.94
N LEU A 89 -8.09 -7.26 -5.00
CA LEU A 89 -7.52 -8.40 -5.71
C LEU A 89 -6.58 -9.20 -4.79
N ALA A 90 -5.62 -8.52 -4.15
CA ALA A 90 -4.69 -9.17 -3.23
C ALA A 90 -5.42 -9.90 -2.09
N HIS A 91 -6.50 -9.31 -1.57
CA HIS A 91 -7.30 -9.90 -0.51
C HIS A 91 -8.10 -11.13 -0.97
N THR A 92 -8.65 -11.08 -2.18
CA THR A 92 -9.39 -12.19 -2.81
C THR A 92 -8.46 -13.38 -3.05
N GLU A 93 -7.25 -13.14 -3.58
CA GLU A 93 -6.26 -14.16 -3.88
C GLU A 93 -5.77 -14.92 -2.64
N VAL A 94 -5.68 -14.23 -1.48
CA VAL A 94 -5.31 -14.86 -0.20
C VAL A 94 -6.53 -15.42 0.56
N SER A 95 -7.64 -15.66 -0.15
CA SER A 95 -8.87 -16.27 0.38
C SER A 95 -9.56 -15.47 1.49
N ASN A 96 -9.44 -14.14 1.50
CA ASN A 96 -10.15 -13.22 2.41
C ASN A 96 -9.98 -13.49 3.91
N LYS A 97 -8.87 -14.12 4.35
CA LYS A 97 -8.83 -14.73 5.69
C LYS A 97 -7.75 -14.23 6.64
N LYS A 98 -6.75 -13.44 6.23
CA LYS A 98 -5.70 -12.95 7.15
C LYS A 98 -5.10 -11.61 6.71
N ILE A 99 -5.07 -10.64 7.63
CA ILE A 99 -4.34 -9.36 7.50
C ILE A 99 -2.90 -9.62 7.07
N ALA A 100 -2.23 -10.56 7.73
CA ALA A 100 -0.83 -10.89 7.48
C ALA A 100 -0.59 -11.33 6.02
N SER A 101 -1.44 -12.21 5.49
CA SER A 101 -1.33 -12.69 4.11
C SER A 101 -1.63 -11.60 3.09
N THR A 102 -2.64 -10.76 3.35
CA THR A 102 -2.97 -9.62 2.47
C THR A 102 -1.81 -8.62 2.44
N TYR A 103 -1.25 -8.30 3.60
CA TYR A 103 -0.10 -7.41 3.71
C TYR A 103 1.14 -8.00 3.02
N GLU A 104 1.42 -9.30 3.20
CA GLU A 104 2.55 -9.99 2.59
C GLU A 104 2.46 -10.01 1.07
N LYS A 105 1.26 -10.27 0.53
CA LYS A 105 1.00 -10.21 -0.91
C LYS A 105 1.28 -8.82 -1.47
N LEU A 106 0.69 -7.78 -0.86
CA LEU A 106 0.87 -6.40 -1.30
C LEU A 106 2.34 -5.95 -1.24
N ARG A 107 3.07 -6.22 -0.15
CA ARG A 107 4.48 -5.80 -0.01
C ARG A 107 5.45 -6.52 -0.95
N ASN A 108 5.05 -7.66 -1.52
CA ASN A 108 5.87 -8.41 -2.47
C ASN A 108 5.74 -7.88 -3.90
N GLU A 109 4.65 -7.17 -4.21
CA GLU A 109 4.34 -6.67 -5.54
C GLU A 109 4.44 -5.15 -5.66
N TRP A 110 4.29 -4.43 -4.55
CA TRP A 110 4.21 -2.98 -4.52
C TRP A 110 5.12 -2.38 -3.45
N CYS A 111 5.72 -1.23 -3.76
CA CYS A 111 6.42 -0.45 -2.75
C CYS A 111 5.43 0.42 -1.95
N ASN A 112 5.91 1.00 -0.84
CA ASN A 112 5.14 1.93 -0.02
C ASN A 112 3.83 1.37 0.59
N ILE A 113 3.71 0.06 0.77
CA ILE A 113 2.54 -0.53 1.44
C ILE A 113 2.59 -0.26 2.95
N ASN A 114 1.57 0.43 3.46
CA ASN A 114 1.42 0.69 4.90
C ASN A 114 0.59 -0.39 5.59
N LYS A 115 1.16 -1.04 6.60
CA LYS A 115 0.49 -2.12 7.33
C LYS A 115 -0.81 -1.66 8.01
N LYS A 116 -0.85 -0.44 8.59
CA LYS A 116 -2.04 0.08 9.28
C LYS A 116 -3.21 0.29 8.32
N LEU A 117 -2.91 0.71 7.08
CA LEU A 117 -3.94 0.85 6.06
C LEU A 117 -4.51 -0.52 5.64
N VAL A 118 -3.67 -1.55 5.57
CA VAL A 118 -4.11 -2.93 5.29
C VAL A 118 -4.93 -3.51 6.45
N GLU A 119 -4.54 -3.22 7.69
CA GLU A 119 -5.30 -3.57 8.90
C GLU A 119 -6.70 -2.94 8.85
N LEU A 120 -6.78 -1.62 8.68
CA LEU A 120 -8.05 -0.88 8.59
C LEU A 120 -8.94 -1.41 7.45
N PHE A 121 -8.35 -1.73 6.31
CA PHE A 121 -9.05 -2.36 5.19
C PHE A 121 -9.66 -3.71 5.56
N CYS A 122 -8.89 -4.61 6.19
CA CYS A 122 -9.38 -5.93 6.55
C CYS A 122 -10.43 -5.88 7.67
N GLU A 123 -10.29 -4.98 8.65
CA GLU A 123 -11.28 -4.78 9.71
C GLU A 123 -12.65 -4.34 9.17
N ASN A 124 -12.66 -3.60 8.06
CA ASN A 124 -13.88 -3.12 7.40
C ASN A 124 -14.35 -4.02 6.24
N CYS A 125 -13.65 -5.13 5.98
CA CYS A 125 -14.09 -6.14 5.04
C CYS A 125 -15.21 -6.97 5.68
N SER A 126 -16.39 -7.01 5.05
CA SER A 126 -17.56 -7.70 5.62
C SER A 126 -17.32 -9.20 5.86
N ILE A 127 -16.48 -9.84 5.04
CA ILE A 127 -16.10 -11.25 5.20
C ILE A 127 -15.18 -11.44 6.43
N CYS A 128 -14.20 -10.55 6.60
CA CYS A 128 -13.25 -10.60 7.72
C CYS A 128 -13.93 -10.25 9.06
N ALA A 129 -14.77 -9.20 9.07
CA ALA A 129 -15.50 -8.75 10.26
C ALA A 129 -16.44 -9.85 10.81
N ILE A 130 -17.05 -10.66 9.95
CA ILE A 130 -17.85 -11.82 10.36
C ILE A 130 -16.97 -12.90 11.01
N CYS A 131 -15.74 -13.08 10.54
CA CYS A 131 -14.84 -14.12 11.04
C CYS A 131 -14.20 -13.76 12.39
N GLU A 132 -14.01 -12.48 12.70
CA GLU A 132 -13.53 -12.06 14.03
C GLU A 132 -14.60 -12.24 15.12
N ASN A 133 -15.88 -12.02 14.80
CA ASN A 133 -17.01 -12.24 15.70
C ASN A 133 -17.32 -13.73 15.96
N ARG A 134 -16.62 -14.67 15.31
CA ARG A 134 -16.76 -16.13 15.52
C ARG A 134 -15.68 -16.73 16.42
N LYS A 135 -14.82 -15.91 17.03
CA LYS A 135 -13.93 -16.38 18.09
C LYS A 135 -14.75 -16.51 19.38
N PHE A 136 -15.45 -17.64 19.50
CA PHE A 136 -16.06 -18.14 20.74
C PHE A 136 -14.99 -18.42 21.79
#